data_AF-A0A4Y2ACI6-F1
#
_entry.id   AF-A0A4Y2ACI6-F1
#
_cell.length_a   1.000
_cell.length_b   1.000
_cell.length_c   1.000
_cell.angle_alpha   90.00
_cell.angle_beta   90.00
_cell.angle_gamma   90.00
#
_symmetry.space_group_name_H-M   'P 1'
#
loop_
_entity.id
_entity.type
_entity.pdbx_description
1 polymer ?
#
loop_
_entity_poly.entity_id
_entity_poly.type
_entity_poly.pdbx_seq_one_letter_code
_entity_poly.pdbx_strand_id
1 'polypeptide(L)'
;MLALKAAIEWANTANEDVNIWSDSESSLQALKSFNVKSKITQEAQMTLLENARIRLGWVKAHIGIKGNEIADTLAKEATTDGIPASLPFPKSFLKKQLLQL
;
A
#
# COMPACT_ATOMS: atom_id res chain seq x y z
N MET A 1 1.11 -0.21 1.71
CA MET A 1 1.55 -1.63 1.76
C MET A 1 0.38 -2.64 1.83
N LEU A 2 -0.50 -2.61 2.83
CA LEU A 2 -1.62 -3.58 2.94
C LEU A 2 -2.47 -3.69 1.66
N ALA A 3 -2.96 -2.56 1.14
CA ALA A 3 -3.71 -2.53 -0.11
C ALA A 3 -2.91 -3.09 -1.30
N LEU A 4 -1.61 -2.78 -1.39
CA LEU A 4 -0.73 -3.26 -2.44
C LEU A 4 -0.53 -4.79 -2.36
N LYS A 5 -0.36 -5.33 -1.16
CA LYS A 5 -0.30 -6.79 -0.94
C LYS A 5 -1.58 -7.48 -1.42
N ALA A 6 -2.75 -6.96 -1.03
CA ALA A 6 -4.03 -7.53 -1.44
C ALA A 6 -4.20 -7.50 -2.97
N ALA A 7 -3.79 -6.41 -3.63
CA ALA A 7 -3.80 -6.32 -5.09
C ALA A 7 -2.86 -7.36 -5.75
N ILE A 8 -1.67 -7.59 -5.18
CA ILE A 8 -0.72 -8.61 -5.65
C ILE A 8 -1.30 -10.01 -5.49
N GLU A 9 -1.92 -10.32 -4.35
CA GLU A 9 -2.56 -11.61 -4.10
C GLU A 9 -3.71 -11.88 -5.08
N TRP A 10 -4.56 -10.88 -5.31
CA TRP A 10 -5.63 -10.98 -6.32
C TRP A 10 -5.04 -11.20 -7.72
N ALA A 11 -4.03 -10.43 -8.12
CA ALA A 11 -3.38 -10.57 -9.42
C ALA A 11 -2.74 -11.95 -9.60
N ASN A 12 -2.21 -12.54 -8.53
CA ASN A 12 -1.67 -13.89 -8.55
C ASN A 12 -2.75 -14.95 -8.85
N THR A 13 -3.98 -14.74 -8.36
CA THR A 13 -5.12 -15.63 -8.66
C THR A 13 -5.74 -15.41 -10.04
N ALA A 14 -5.59 -14.21 -10.61
CA ALA A 14 -6.18 -13.87 -11.90
C ALA A 14 -5.55 -14.66 -13.07
N ASN A 15 -4.32 -15.15 -12.91
CA ASN A 15 -3.60 -15.94 -13.93
C ASN A 15 -3.46 -15.23 -15.29
N GLU A 16 -3.52 -13.90 -15.30
CA GLU A 16 -3.39 -13.01 -16.47
C GLU A 16 -2.19 -12.07 -16.31
N ASP A 17 -1.80 -11.37 -17.38
CA ASP A 17 -0.83 -10.27 -17.29
C ASP A 17 -1.50 -9.05 -16.65
N VAL A 18 -1.05 -8.69 -15.45
CA VAL A 18 -1.68 -7.63 -14.63
C VAL A 18 -0.68 -6.51 -14.36
N ASN A 19 -1.10 -5.27 -14.63
CA ASN A 19 -0.36 -4.07 -14.24
C ASN A 19 -1.03 -3.43 -13.00
N ILE A 20 -0.30 -3.35 -11.89
CA ILE A 20 -0.74 -2.68 -10.66
C ILE A 20 -0.03 -1.33 -10.56
N TRP A 21 -0.80 -0.26 -10.46
CA TRP A 21 -0.29 1.10 -10.32
C TRP A 21 -0.52 1.60 -8.90
N SER A 22 0.52 2.12 -8.27
CA SER A 22 0.45 2.69 -6.92
C SER A 22 1.09 4.07 -6.87
N ASP A 23 0.50 4.97 -6.12
CA ASP A 23 1.06 6.29 -5.82
C ASP A 23 1.98 6.32 -4.60
N SER A 24 1.97 5.25 -3.80
CA SER A 24 2.83 5.07 -2.64
C SER A 24 4.24 4.66 -3.08
N GLU A 25 5.07 5.67 -3.40
CA GLU A 25 6.48 5.46 -3.75
C GLU A 25 7.22 4.66 -2.65
N SER A 26 6.95 4.98 -1.38
CA SER A 26 7.54 4.27 -0.24
C SER A 26 7.17 2.78 -0.20
N SER A 27 5.94 2.40 -0.56
CA SER A 27 5.54 1.00 -0.63
C SER A 27 6.27 0.27 -1.77
N LEU A 28 6.42 0.91 -2.93
CA LEU A 28 7.15 0.34 -4.07
C LEU A 28 8.65 0.20 -3.77
N GLN A 29 9.26 1.19 -3.10
CA GLN A 29 10.65 1.11 -2.65
C GLN A 29 10.84 -0.01 -1.62
N ALA A 30 9.90 -0.18 -0.69
CA ALA A 30 9.96 -1.28 0.29
C ALA A 30 9.95 -2.66 -0.39
N LEU A 31 9.17 -2.84 -1.47
CA LEU A 31 9.17 -4.07 -2.27
C LEU A 31 10.43 -4.27 -3.11
N LYS A 32 11.24 -3.23 -3.34
CA LYS A 32 12.54 -3.34 -4.01
C LYS A 32 13.70 -3.58 -3.05
N SER A 33 13.47 -3.39 -1.75
CA SER A 33 14.53 -3.52 -0.73
C SER A 33 14.93 -4.98 -0.54
N PHE A 34 16.23 -5.25 -0.43
CA PHE A 34 16.76 -6.56 -0.06
C PHE A 34 16.62 -6.85 1.45
N ASN A 35 16.52 -5.81 2.28
CA ASN A 35 16.42 -5.93 3.72
C ASN A 35 15.02 -5.56 4.18
N VAL A 36 14.08 -6.51 4.05
CA VAL A 36 12.69 -6.33 4.45
C VAL A 36 12.47 -6.84 5.88
N LYS A 37 12.07 -5.93 6.78
CA LYS A 37 11.73 -6.27 8.17
C LYS A 37 10.24 -6.55 8.38
N SER A 38 9.38 -6.04 7.50
CA SER A 38 7.93 -6.17 7.63
C SER A 38 7.45 -7.48 7.01
N LYS A 39 6.80 -8.34 7.80
CA LYS A 39 6.18 -9.59 7.33
C LYS A 39 5.25 -9.37 6.13
N ILE A 40 4.43 -8.31 6.17
CA ILE A 40 3.50 -7.96 5.08
C ILE A 40 4.26 -7.67 3.78
N THR A 41 5.38 -6.95 3.88
CA THR A 41 6.20 -6.62 2.70
C THR A 41 6.92 -7.85 2.17
N GLN A 42 7.39 -8.73 3.06
CA GLN A 42 8.07 -9.97 2.70
C GLN A 42 7.12 -10.92 1.96
N GLU A 43 5.90 -11.12 2.48
CA GLU A 43 4.87 -11.93 1.82
C GLU A 43 4.54 -11.39 0.42
N ALA A 44 4.34 -10.08 0.29
CA ALA A 44 4.09 -9.46 -1.02
C ALA A 44 5.26 -9.64 -2.00
N GLN A 45 6.51 -9.53 -1.52
CA GLN A 45 7.70 -9.79 -2.34
C GLN A 45 7.76 -11.23 -2.83
N MET A 46 7.49 -12.21 -1.97
CA MET A 46 7.54 -13.63 -2.36
C MET A 46 6.55 -13.92 -3.49
N THR A 47 5.31 -13.44 -3.37
CA THR A 47 4.30 -13.60 -4.43
C THR A 47 4.72 -12.97 -5.76
N LEU A 48 5.38 -11.81 -5.73
CA LEU A 48 5.89 -11.15 -6.94
C LEU A 48 7.05 -11.93 -7.58
N LEU A 49 7.93 -12.54 -6.78
CA LEU A 49 9.05 -13.34 -7.29
C LEU A 49 8.57 -14.63 -7.96
N GLU A 50 7.46 -15.20 -7.48
CA GLU A 50 6.87 -16.41 -8.04
C GLU A 50 6.07 -16.18 -9.33
N ASN A 51 5.65 -14.93 -9.60
CA ASN A 51 4.77 -14.63 -10.73
C ASN A 51 5.23 -13.42 -11.56
N ALA A 52 5.95 -13.70 -12.65
CA ALA A 52 6.46 -12.71 -13.59
C ALA A 52 5.39 -11.96 -14.42
N ARG A 53 4.11 -12.35 -14.34
CA ARG A 53 3.01 -11.69 -15.07
C ARG A 53 2.49 -10.45 -14.35
N ILE A 54 2.88 -10.25 -13.10
CA ILE A 54 2.49 -9.09 -12.29
C ILE A 54 3.55 -8.01 -12.47
N ARG A 55 3.12 -6.84 -12.97
CA ARG A 55 3.98 -5.67 -13.16
C ARG A 55 3.54 -4.55 -12.23
N LEU A 56 4.51 -3.90 -11.59
CA LEU A 56 4.25 -2.77 -10.72
C LEU A 56 4.69 -1.46 -11.38
N GLY A 57 3.85 -0.44 -11.27
CA GLY A 57 4.14 0.91 -11.74
C GLY A 57 3.85 1.97 -10.68
N TRP A 58 4.57 3.09 -10.79
CA TRP A 58 4.32 4.27 -9.96
C TRP A 58 3.49 5.30 -10.74
N VAL A 59 2.52 5.90 -10.07
CA VAL A 59 1.77 7.05 -10.57
C VAL A 59 1.84 8.19 -9.57
N LYS A 60 1.72 9.43 -10.05
CA LYS A 60 1.68 10.58 -9.15
C LYS A 60 0.28 10.71 -8.54
N ALA A 61 0.21 10.86 -7.22
CA ALA A 61 -1.03 11.17 -6.50
C ALA A 61 -1.57 12.56 -6.89
N HIS A 62 -2.89 12.72 -6.82
CA HIS A 62 -3.60 14.01 -6.83
C HIS A 62 -3.33 14.91 -8.04
N ILE A 63 -3.12 14.30 -9.21
CA ILE A 63 -3.06 15.01 -10.50
C ILE A 63 -4.25 14.70 -11.40
N GLY A 64 -5.31 14.09 -10.87
CA GLY A 64 -6.54 13.81 -11.62
C GLY A 64 -6.50 12.50 -12.43
N ILE A 65 -5.62 11.56 -12.10
CA ILE A 65 -5.67 10.20 -12.68
C ILE A 65 -6.91 9.50 -12.11
N LYS A 66 -7.96 9.39 -12.91
CA LYS A 66 -9.28 8.88 -12.49
C LYS A 66 -9.21 7.60 -11.65
N GLY A 67 -8.42 6.61 -12.07
CA GLY A 67 -8.26 5.35 -11.32
C GLY A 67 -7.61 5.53 -9.95
N ASN A 68 -6.60 6.40 -9.84
CA ASN A 68 -5.94 6.70 -8.56
C ASN A 68 -6.89 7.46 -7.62
N GLU A 69 -7.60 8.47 -8.13
CA GLU A 69 -8.55 9.24 -7.31
C GLU A 69 -9.70 8.37 -6.78
N ILE A 70 -10.15 7.39 -7.57
CA ILE A 70 -11.13 6.39 -7.11
C ILE A 70 -10.51 5.52 -6.01
N ALA A 71 -9.30 5.01 -6.19
CA ALA A 71 -8.61 4.21 -5.19
C ALA A 71 -8.40 4.99 -3.87
N ASP A 72 -8.02 6.26 -3.95
CA ASP A 72 -7.87 7.16 -2.80
C ASP A 72 -9.20 7.38 -2.06
N THR A 73 -10.29 7.54 -2.81
CA THR A 73 -11.63 7.71 -2.24
C THR A 73 -12.07 6.45 -1.51
N LEU A 74 -11.92 5.28 -2.15
CA LEU A 74 -12.23 3.99 -1.53
C LEU A 74 -11.37 3.73 -0.29
N ALA A 75 -10.09 4.10 -0.33
CA ALA A 75 -9.21 3.98 0.84
C ALA A 75 -9.67 4.87 1.99
N LYS A 76 -10.14 6.09 1.72
CA LYS A 76 -10.70 6.99 2.76
C LYS A 76 -11.98 6.42 3.35
N GLU A 77 -12.91 5.94 2.52
CA GLU A 77 -14.16 5.30 2.96
C GLU A 77 -13.87 4.05 3.82
N ALA A 78 -12.89 3.24 3.45
CA ALA A 78 -12.49 2.08 4.26
C ALA A 78 -11.96 2.46 5.66
N THR A 79 -11.51 3.70 5.88
CA THR A 79 -11.10 4.17 7.22
C THR A 79 -12.27 4.63 8.10
N THR A 80 -13.45 4.91 7.53
CA THR A 80 -14.61 5.34 8.32
C THR A 80 -15.40 4.19 8.90
N ASP A 81 -15.34 3.01 8.28
CA ASP A 81 -16.09 1.82 8.69
C ASP A 81 -15.35 0.94 9.72
N GLY A 82 -14.16 1.35 10.15
CA GLY A 82 -13.34 0.62 11.12
C GLY A 82 -13.74 0.88 12.58
N ILE A 83 -13.36 -0.04 13.48
CA ILE A 83 -13.46 0.19 14.92
C ILE A 83 -12.49 1.32 15.30
N PRO A 84 -12.95 2.43 15.92
CA PRO A 84 -12.06 3.48 16.36
C PRO A 84 -10.99 2.94 17.30
N ALA A 85 -9.72 3.08 16.94
CA ALA A 85 -8.64 2.75 17.85
C ALA A 85 -8.65 3.75 19.01
N SER A 86 -8.97 3.26 20.22
CA SER A 86 -8.78 4.05 21.44
C SER A 86 -7.28 4.17 21.69
N LEU A 87 -6.74 5.37 21.49
CA LEU A 87 -5.34 5.63 21.81
C LEU A 87 -5.22 5.87 23.33
N PRO A 88 -4.24 5.24 24.01
CA PRO A 88 -4.02 5.47 25.43
C PRO A 88 -3.45 6.86 25.74
N PHE A 89 -3.19 7.68 24.71
CA PHE A 89 -2.65 9.03 24.81
C PHE A 89 -3.34 9.99 23.84
N PRO A 90 -3.34 11.30 24.13
CA PRO A 90 -3.93 12.31 23.25
C PRO A 90 -3.26 12.36 21.87
N LYS A 91 -4.03 12.69 20.82
CA LYS A 91 -3.49 12.90 19.45
C LYS A 91 -2.33 13.92 19.40
N SER A 92 -2.31 14.90 20.30
CA SER A 92 -1.24 15.89 20.41
C SER A 92 0.12 15.30 20.78
N PHE A 93 0.14 14.19 21.53
CA PHE A 93 1.37 13.47 21.88
C PHE A 93 2.05 12.89 20.63
N LEU A 94 1.28 12.19 19.79
CA LEU A 94 1.76 11.66 18.51
C LEU A 94 2.26 12.77 17.58
N LYS A 95 1.52 13.87 17.49
CA LYS A 95 1.89 15.01 16.64
C LYS A 95 3.25 15.59 17.01
N LYS A 96 3.56 15.69 18.32
CA LYS A 96 4.87 16.14 18.80
C LYS A 96 5.99 15.17 18.44
N GLN A 97 5.78 13.87 18.59
CA GLN A 97 6.81 12.88 18.24
C GLN A 97 7.11 12.84 16.73
N LEU A 98 6.08 12.95 15.89
CA LEU A 98 6.24 12.90 14.43
C LEU A 98 6.92 14.15 13.85
N LEU A 99 6.76 15.31 14.50
CA LEU A 99 7.40 16.57 14.09
C LEU A 99 8.84 16.72 14.59
N GLN A 100 9.33 15.78 15.42
CA GLN A 100 10.69 15.77 15.95
C GLN A 100 11.65 14.88 15.12
N LEU A 101 11.14 14.23 14.06
CA LEU A 101 11.90 13.51 13.04
C LEU A 101 12.05 14.39 11.79
#